data_AF-A0A1F8DW18-F1
#
_entry.id   AF-A0A1F8DW18-F1
#
_cell.length_a   1.000
_cell.length_b   1.000
_cell.length_c   1.000
_cell.angle_alpha   90.00
_cell.angle_beta   90.00
_cell.angle_gamma   90.00
#
_symmetry.space_group_name_H-M   'P 1'
#
loop_
_entity.id
_entity.type
_entity.pdbx_description
1 polymer ?
#
loop_
_entity_poly.entity_id
_entity_poly.type
_entity_poly.pdbx_seq_one_letter_code
_entity_poly.pdbx_strand_id
1 'polypeptide(L)'
;MMTMNALITSRDPKGQQATSLFEAAYNKAKLDGLRAQLLNEKGGELHAGIIKLINELTMSNQYASEETKSNYTYPSEYKGPMPISKQIGMLAKIFGRSLGYTSEFVEKVLPTLTLPEGAEGWFAIPSVDALAARFFPEVTDPAEKYCRAVMLIHEKLGKARMFQNYREGQIDKQYLRMHARTAHALAIIQEQQKGDILIIAAQLGMRHRGCSTRRAREVFVANEYGLGSLMGCSIALTHPERFVQFEELDMDLPGDEFSPGGGGRFDGAPFLYFDDDGLGFYTDGCGSAYGGCGSASGFLPQ
;
A
#
# COMPACT_ATOMS: atom_id res chain seq x y z
N MET A 1 21.37 6.92 -9.08
CA MET A 1 20.90 8.32 -8.99
C MET A 1 19.71 8.44 -9.94
N MET A 2 18.49 8.20 -9.45
CA MET A 2 17.30 8.45 -10.28
C MET A 2 17.07 9.95 -10.31
N THR A 3 17.04 10.53 -11.50
CA THR A 3 16.57 11.90 -11.72
C THR A 3 15.17 12.00 -11.15
N MET A 4 14.96 12.88 -10.16
CA MET A 4 13.62 13.37 -9.86
C MET A 4 13.06 13.91 -11.17
N ASN A 5 12.08 13.23 -11.77
CA ASN A 5 11.36 13.83 -12.88
C ASN A 5 10.73 15.11 -12.33
N ALA A 6 11.15 16.26 -12.87
CA ALA A 6 10.60 17.54 -12.49
C ALA A 6 9.07 17.49 -12.63
N LEU A 7 8.37 18.00 -11.63
CA LEU A 7 6.91 18.02 -11.64
C LEU A 7 6.44 18.89 -12.82
N ILE A 8 5.75 18.28 -13.78
CA ILE A 8 5.20 18.98 -14.94
C ILE A 8 4.00 19.78 -14.45
N THR A 9 4.14 21.11 -14.46
CA THR A 9 3.06 22.03 -14.08
C THR A 9 2.28 22.47 -15.32
N SER A 10 1.16 23.15 -15.12
CA SER A 10 0.42 23.82 -16.21
C SER A 10 1.23 24.87 -16.97
N ARG A 11 2.42 25.24 -16.49
CA ARG A 11 3.34 26.18 -17.13
C ARG A 11 4.38 25.51 -18.01
N ASP A 12 4.59 24.20 -17.88
CA ASP A 12 5.47 23.42 -18.76
C ASP A 12 4.80 23.22 -20.14
N PRO A 13 5.55 23.12 -21.27
CA PRO A 13 4.95 22.90 -22.58
C PRO A 13 3.94 21.74 -22.65
N LYS A 14 4.20 20.63 -21.93
CA LYS A 14 3.28 19.49 -21.85
C LYS A 14 2.02 19.82 -21.05
N GLY A 15 2.17 20.57 -19.94
CA GLY A 15 1.04 21.02 -19.13
C GLY A 15 0.21 22.11 -19.83
N GLN A 16 0.84 22.99 -20.60
CA GLN A 16 0.17 24.00 -21.43
C GLN A 16 -0.70 23.34 -22.49
N GLN A 17 -0.21 22.27 -23.13
CA GLN A 17 -1.00 21.50 -24.08
C GLN A 17 -2.28 20.95 -23.43
N ALA A 18 -2.20 20.31 -22.26
CA ALA A 18 -3.38 19.81 -21.55
C ALA A 18 -4.35 20.95 -21.16
N THR A 19 -3.82 22.08 -20.67
CA THR A 19 -4.61 23.26 -20.30
C THR A 19 -5.36 23.83 -21.51
N SER A 20 -4.73 23.87 -22.68
CA SER A 20 -5.34 24.36 -23.92
C SER A 20 -6.55 23.51 -24.38
N LEU A 21 -6.57 22.21 -24.04
CA LEU A 21 -7.71 21.34 -24.36
C LEU A 21 -8.93 21.68 -23.49
N PHE A 22 -8.71 22.00 -22.20
CA PHE A 22 -9.79 22.50 -21.35
C PHE A 22 -10.32 23.84 -21.85
N GLU A 23 -9.43 24.77 -22.21
CA GLU A 23 -9.82 26.07 -22.79
C GLU A 23 -10.67 25.88 -24.05
N ALA A 24 -10.24 25.02 -24.97
CA ALA A 24 -10.98 24.71 -26.19
C ALA A 24 -12.37 24.11 -25.90
N ALA A 25 -12.46 23.20 -24.94
CA ALA A 25 -13.74 22.60 -24.52
C ALA A 25 -14.68 23.64 -23.89
N TYR A 26 -14.15 24.51 -23.01
CA TYR A 26 -14.88 25.61 -22.39
C TYR A 26 -15.43 26.57 -23.45
N ASN A 27 -14.59 27.00 -24.39
CA ASN A 27 -14.99 27.90 -25.48
C ASN A 27 -16.06 27.26 -26.39
N LYS A 28 -15.93 25.95 -26.67
CA LYS A 28 -16.91 25.20 -27.46
C LYS A 28 -18.27 25.07 -26.77
N ALA A 29 -18.31 25.08 -25.44
CA ALA A 29 -19.55 25.01 -24.67
C ALA A 29 -20.43 26.28 -24.80
N LYS A 30 -19.86 27.39 -25.29
CA LYS A 30 -20.57 28.67 -25.54
C LYS A 30 -21.44 29.10 -24.36
N LEU A 31 -20.85 29.09 -23.16
CA LEU A 31 -21.55 29.49 -21.95
C LEU A 31 -21.83 31.00 -21.98
N ASP A 32 -23.06 31.38 -21.66
CA ASP A 32 -23.40 32.77 -21.35
C ASP A 32 -22.94 33.14 -19.93
N GLY A 33 -23.06 34.41 -19.55
CA GLY A 33 -22.58 34.90 -18.25
C GLY A 33 -23.19 34.16 -17.05
N LEU A 34 -24.49 33.81 -17.13
CA LEU A 34 -25.18 33.08 -16.06
C LEU A 34 -24.67 31.64 -15.95
N ARG A 35 -24.53 30.93 -17.07
CA ARG A 35 -24.05 29.54 -17.09
C ARG A 35 -22.57 29.44 -16.72
N ALA A 36 -21.76 30.43 -17.10
CA ALA A 36 -20.37 30.53 -16.67
C ALA A 36 -20.27 30.75 -15.14
N GLN A 37 -21.11 31.63 -14.58
CA GLN A 37 -21.18 31.84 -13.14
C GLN A 37 -21.61 30.57 -12.39
N LEU A 38 -22.65 29.87 -12.85
CA LEU A 38 -23.09 28.60 -12.26
C LEU A 38 -21.99 27.53 -12.26
N LEU A 39 -21.19 27.46 -13.34
CA LEU A 39 -20.06 26.54 -13.40
C LEU A 39 -18.98 26.89 -12.36
N ASN A 40 -18.69 28.19 -12.17
CA ASN A 40 -17.71 28.67 -11.18
C ASN A 40 -18.20 28.44 -9.74
N GLU A 41 -19.49 28.65 -9.48
CA GLU A 41 -20.13 28.34 -8.19
C GLU A 41 -20.04 26.84 -7.84
N LYS A 42 -20.00 25.98 -8.87
CA LYS A 42 -19.70 24.54 -8.76
C LYS A 42 -18.21 24.19 -8.86
N GLY A 43 -17.31 25.15 -8.62
CA GLY A 43 -15.86 24.99 -8.83
C GLY A 43 -15.25 23.77 -8.13
N GLY A 44 -15.75 23.37 -6.95
CA GLY A 44 -15.31 22.15 -6.26
C GLY A 44 -15.67 20.86 -7.01
N GLU A 45 -16.91 20.74 -7.50
CA GLU A 45 -17.35 19.61 -8.33
C GLU A 45 -16.57 19.55 -9.65
N LEU A 46 -16.37 20.71 -10.29
CA LEU A 46 -15.59 20.82 -11.52
C LEU A 46 -14.13 20.38 -11.28
N HIS A 47 -13.51 20.84 -10.20
CA HIS A 47 -12.15 20.47 -9.84
C HIS A 47 -12.00 18.96 -9.62
N ALA A 48 -12.90 18.36 -8.84
CA ALA A 48 -12.92 16.91 -8.62
C ALA A 48 -13.10 16.12 -9.93
N GLY A 49 -14.02 16.57 -10.80
CA GLY A 49 -14.24 15.96 -12.11
C GLY A 49 -13.03 16.02 -13.05
N ILE A 50 -12.32 17.15 -13.06
CA ILE A 50 -11.09 17.31 -13.85
C ILE A 50 -9.98 16.39 -13.32
N ILE A 51 -9.77 16.33 -12.00
CA ILE A 51 -8.78 15.42 -11.39
C ILE A 51 -9.08 13.98 -11.79
N LYS A 52 -10.34 13.57 -11.67
CA LYS A 52 -10.77 12.22 -12.05
C LYS A 52 -10.42 11.92 -13.52
N LEU A 53 -10.76 12.82 -14.45
CA LEU A 53 -10.47 12.63 -15.87
C LEU A 53 -8.97 12.59 -16.17
N ILE A 54 -8.17 13.44 -15.52
CA ILE A 54 -6.71 13.42 -15.68
C ILE A 54 -6.15 12.07 -15.23
N ASN A 55 -6.57 11.58 -14.08
CA ASN A 55 -6.13 10.28 -13.58
C ASN A 55 -6.52 9.15 -14.55
N GLU A 56 -7.77 9.14 -15.04
CA GLU A 56 -8.24 8.15 -16.02
C GLU A 56 -7.42 8.13 -17.31
N LEU A 57 -7.06 9.31 -17.85
CA LEU A 57 -6.33 9.42 -19.11
C LEU A 57 -4.81 9.28 -18.97
N THR A 58 -4.26 9.36 -17.76
CA THR A 58 -2.82 9.20 -17.50
C THR A 58 -2.46 7.83 -16.94
N MET A 59 -3.45 7.05 -16.52
CA MET A 59 -3.28 5.65 -16.16
C MET A 59 -2.79 4.83 -17.36
N SER A 60 -1.72 4.07 -17.15
CA SER A 60 -1.20 3.14 -18.14
C SER A 60 -2.23 2.04 -18.40
N ASN A 61 -2.45 1.72 -19.68
CA ASN A 61 -3.22 0.53 -20.08
C ASN A 61 -2.34 -0.72 -20.15
N GLN A 62 -1.10 -0.65 -19.66
CA GLN A 62 -0.26 -1.82 -19.52
C GLN A 62 -0.93 -2.81 -18.55
N TYR A 63 -0.91 -4.09 -18.94
CA TYR A 63 -1.53 -5.21 -18.21
C TYR A 63 -3.05 -5.12 -18.04
N ALA A 64 -3.77 -4.32 -18.86
CA ALA A 64 -5.23 -4.21 -18.76
C ALA A 64 -5.99 -5.54 -18.94
N SER A 65 -5.37 -6.55 -19.56
CA SER A 65 -5.93 -7.91 -19.67
C SER A 65 -5.77 -8.76 -18.39
N GLU A 66 -5.07 -8.26 -17.37
CA GLU A 66 -4.79 -8.95 -16.11
C GLU A 66 -5.72 -8.47 -15.00
N GLU A 67 -6.99 -8.41 -15.35
CA GLU A 67 -8.10 -8.15 -14.45
C GLU A 67 -9.12 -9.26 -14.67
N THR A 68 -9.62 -9.82 -13.58
CA THR A 68 -10.71 -10.81 -13.58
C THR A 68 -11.81 -10.35 -12.64
N LYS A 69 -13.03 -10.85 -12.88
CA LYS A 69 -14.17 -10.53 -12.01
C LYS A 69 -13.97 -11.18 -10.64
N SER A 70 -14.21 -10.41 -9.58
CA SER A 70 -14.17 -10.88 -8.21
C SER A 70 -15.42 -10.47 -7.45
N ASN A 71 -16.07 -11.47 -6.85
CA ASN A 71 -17.15 -11.34 -5.89
C ASN A 71 -16.69 -11.65 -4.45
N TYR A 72 -15.40 -11.88 -4.23
CA TYR A 72 -14.83 -12.14 -2.92
C TYR A 72 -14.88 -10.89 -2.05
N THR A 73 -15.12 -11.08 -0.76
CA THR A 73 -15.21 -10.01 0.23
C THR A 73 -14.21 -10.21 1.36
N TYR A 74 -14.25 -9.35 2.38
CA TYR A 74 -13.58 -9.66 3.64
C TYR A 74 -14.48 -10.53 4.51
N PRO A 75 -13.91 -11.32 5.44
CA PRO A 75 -14.70 -12.06 6.40
C PRO A 75 -15.67 -11.15 7.14
N SER A 76 -16.85 -11.68 7.45
CA SER A 76 -17.89 -10.94 8.14
C SER A 76 -17.44 -10.41 9.51
N GLU A 77 -16.47 -11.06 10.14
CA GLU A 77 -15.84 -10.74 11.41
C GLU A 77 -15.00 -9.47 11.34
N TYR A 78 -14.41 -9.17 10.18
CA TYR A 78 -13.58 -7.98 9.99
C TYR A 78 -14.47 -6.75 9.80
N LYS A 79 -14.45 -5.87 10.81
CA LYS A 79 -15.26 -4.63 10.83
C LYS A 79 -14.46 -3.38 10.41
N GLY A 80 -13.30 -3.58 9.77
CA GLY A 80 -12.36 -2.51 9.46
C GLY A 80 -11.26 -2.37 10.52
N PRO A 81 -10.32 -1.42 10.32
CA PRO A 81 -9.19 -1.24 11.22
C PRO A 81 -9.64 -0.84 12.63
N MET A 82 -9.08 -1.50 13.63
CA MET A 82 -9.32 -1.14 15.03
C MET A 82 -8.62 0.18 15.40
N PRO A 83 -8.97 0.82 16.53
CA PRO A 83 -8.34 2.08 16.93
C PRO A 83 -6.80 2.02 16.95
N ILE A 84 -6.14 3.03 16.39
CA ILE A 84 -4.68 3.08 16.25
C ILE A 84 -3.94 2.85 17.57
N SER A 85 -4.43 3.41 18.67
CA SER A 85 -3.83 3.19 20.00
C SER A 85 -3.81 1.71 20.42
N LYS A 86 -4.83 0.93 20.03
CA LYS A 86 -4.86 -0.52 20.29
C LYS A 86 -3.85 -1.26 19.42
N GLN A 87 -3.79 -0.94 18.13
CA GLN A 87 -2.82 -1.55 17.22
C GLN A 87 -1.37 -1.29 17.69
N ILE A 88 -1.06 -0.04 18.05
CA ILE A 88 0.23 0.36 18.63
C ILE A 88 0.51 -0.46 19.90
N GLY A 89 -0.45 -0.52 20.84
CA GLY A 89 -0.29 -1.26 22.09
C GLY A 89 -0.02 -2.75 21.89
N MET A 90 -0.67 -3.38 20.91
CA MET A 90 -0.43 -4.79 20.56
C MET A 90 0.99 -4.99 20.02
N LEU A 91 1.41 -4.18 19.05
CA LEU A 91 2.77 -4.24 18.50
C LEU A 91 3.83 -3.95 19.57
N ALA A 92 3.58 -2.98 20.45
CA ALA A 92 4.43 -2.66 21.60
C ALA A 92 4.68 -3.90 22.46
N LYS A 93 3.60 -4.59 22.82
CA LYS A 93 3.65 -5.79 23.65
C LYS A 93 4.40 -6.93 22.96
N ILE A 94 4.11 -7.18 21.68
CA ILE A 94 4.72 -8.27 20.89
C ILE A 94 6.23 -8.09 20.74
N PHE A 95 6.66 -6.85 20.50
CA PHE A 95 8.08 -6.52 20.35
C PHE A 95 8.72 -6.09 21.68
N GLY A 96 8.00 -6.09 22.79
CA GLY A 96 8.53 -5.82 24.14
C GLY A 96 9.02 -4.39 24.36
N ARG A 97 8.29 -3.37 23.92
CA ARG A 97 8.58 -1.94 24.19
C ARG A 97 7.30 -1.19 24.56
N SER A 98 7.36 -0.23 25.49
CA SER A 98 6.56 1.00 25.33
C SER A 98 7.19 1.69 24.14
N LEU A 99 6.52 1.69 22.99
CA LEU A 99 7.18 2.14 21.78
C LEU A 99 7.57 3.61 21.93
N GLY A 100 8.77 3.97 21.47
CA GLY A 100 9.10 5.35 21.16
C GLY A 100 8.36 5.78 19.90
N TYR A 101 7.05 5.54 19.86
CA TYR A 101 6.19 6.21 18.89
C TYR A 101 6.09 7.66 19.37
N THR A 102 6.14 8.60 18.44
CA THR A 102 5.75 9.98 18.69
C THR A 102 4.27 9.96 19.03
N SER A 103 3.95 9.85 20.33
CA SER A 103 2.60 10.11 20.84
C SER A 103 2.08 11.43 20.27
N GLU A 104 2.99 12.39 20.08
CA GLU A 104 2.75 13.64 19.37
C GLU A 104 2.16 13.47 17.95
N PHE A 105 2.64 12.53 17.12
CA PHE A 105 2.06 12.33 15.79
C PHE A 105 0.61 11.84 15.91
N VAL A 106 0.35 10.82 16.72
CA VAL A 106 -0.99 10.25 16.89
C VAL A 106 -1.96 11.22 17.59
N GLU A 107 -1.48 12.00 18.55
CA GLU A 107 -2.29 12.91 19.36
C GLU A 107 -2.51 14.27 18.69
N LYS A 108 -1.52 14.78 17.95
CA LYS A 108 -1.56 16.16 17.41
C LYS A 108 -1.64 16.24 15.89
N VAL A 109 -1.08 15.26 15.17
CA VAL A 109 -0.99 15.33 13.69
C VAL A 109 -2.06 14.45 13.04
N LEU A 110 -2.16 13.18 13.41
CA LEU A 110 -3.12 12.25 12.83
C LEU A 110 -4.57 12.76 12.86
N PRO A 111 -5.07 13.42 13.93
CA PRO A 111 -6.43 13.95 13.95
C PRO A 111 -6.65 15.14 13.00
N THR A 112 -5.59 15.79 12.52
CA THR A 112 -5.68 16.89 11.54
C THR A 112 -5.59 16.39 10.11
N LEU A 113 -5.19 15.13 9.89
CA LEU A 113 -5.12 14.51 8.58
C LEU A 113 -6.49 13.98 8.15
N THR A 114 -6.83 14.20 6.89
CA THR A 114 -7.97 13.53 6.27
C THR A 114 -7.52 12.16 5.78
N LEU A 115 -8.34 11.13 6.01
CA LEU A 115 -8.07 9.80 5.47
C LEU A 115 -8.08 9.88 3.92
N PRO A 116 -6.99 9.51 3.23
CA PRO A 116 -6.92 9.59 1.78
C PRO A 116 -8.04 8.80 1.09
N GLU A 117 -8.54 9.31 -0.03
CA GLU A 117 -9.55 8.60 -0.83
C GLU A 117 -9.05 7.22 -1.23
N GLY A 118 -9.86 6.19 -0.95
CA GLY A 118 -9.52 4.79 -1.25
C GLY A 118 -8.86 4.03 -0.11
N ALA A 119 -8.39 4.70 0.95
CA ALA A 119 -7.94 4.02 2.16
C ALA A 119 -9.14 3.54 3.00
N GLU A 120 -9.01 2.36 3.60
CA GLU A 120 -10.01 1.79 4.55
C GLU A 120 -9.83 2.36 5.96
N GLY A 121 -8.61 2.76 6.29
CA GLY A 121 -8.30 3.44 7.55
C GLY A 121 -6.81 3.44 7.83
N TRP A 122 -6.49 3.73 9.09
CA TRP A 122 -5.13 3.86 9.56
C TRP A 122 -4.63 2.54 10.15
N PHE A 123 -3.39 2.18 9.85
CA PHE A 123 -2.72 0.97 10.34
C PHE A 123 -1.37 1.31 10.96
N ALA A 124 -1.03 0.63 12.05
CA ALA A 124 0.26 0.73 12.73
C ALA A 124 1.21 -0.37 12.23
N ILE A 125 2.43 0.01 11.84
CA ILE A 125 3.45 -0.89 11.29
C ILE A 125 4.80 -0.62 11.99
N PRO A 126 5.54 -1.65 12.44
CA PRO A 126 6.88 -1.43 12.98
C PRO A 126 7.85 -0.91 11.90
N SER A 127 8.70 0.04 12.27
CA SER A 127 9.76 0.53 11.39
C SER A 127 10.85 -0.53 11.19
N VAL A 128 11.31 -0.72 9.95
CA VAL A 128 12.43 -1.60 9.62
C VAL A 128 13.68 -1.22 10.41
N ASP A 129 13.98 0.08 10.50
CA ASP A 129 15.17 0.56 11.20
C ASP A 129 15.06 0.37 12.72
N ALA A 130 13.87 0.55 13.28
CA ALA A 130 13.64 0.32 14.71
C ALA A 130 13.78 -1.16 15.08
N LEU A 131 13.27 -2.06 14.22
CA LEU A 131 13.47 -3.49 14.38
C LEU A 131 14.96 -3.85 14.22
N ALA A 132 15.63 -3.31 13.21
CA ALA A 132 17.04 -3.58 12.96
C ALA A 132 17.95 -3.15 14.10
N ALA A 133 17.83 -1.89 14.54
CA ALA A 133 18.63 -1.35 15.63
C ALA A 133 18.49 -2.16 16.93
N ARG A 134 17.39 -2.91 17.09
CA ARG A 134 17.11 -3.67 18.30
C ARG A 134 17.49 -5.14 18.20
N PHE A 135 17.06 -5.81 17.14
CA PHE A 135 17.12 -7.26 17.05
C PHE A 135 18.30 -7.76 16.21
N PHE A 136 18.86 -6.90 15.37
CA PHE A 136 19.98 -7.24 14.47
C PHE A 136 20.84 -5.99 14.20
N PRO A 137 21.37 -5.32 15.24
CA PRO A 137 22.08 -4.04 15.13
C PRO A 137 23.37 -4.13 14.29
N GLU A 138 23.92 -5.32 14.13
CA GLU A 138 25.09 -5.60 13.30
C GLU A 138 24.80 -5.52 11.80
N VAL A 139 23.54 -5.62 11.38
CA VAL A 139 23.16 -5.61 9.97
C VAL A 139 23.02 -4.17 9.47
N THR A 140 23.89 -3.77 8.56
CA THR A 140 23.91 -2.41 7.98
C THR A 140 23.27 -2.32 6.61
N ASP A 141 23.26 -3.42 5.84
CA ASP A 141 22.67 -3.48 4.50
C ASP A 141 21.14 -3.31 4.55
N PRO A 142 20.55 -2.30 3.88
CA PRO A 142 19.11 -2.04 3.95
C PRO A 142 18.23 -3.19 3.47
N ALA A 143 18.65 -3.92 2.43
CA ALA A 143 17.88 -5.04 1.90
C ALA A 143 17.89 -6.23 2.87
N GLU A 144 19.04 -6.51 3.49
CA GLU A 144 19.13 -7.52 4.54
C GLU A 144 18.33 -7.13 5.78
N LYS A 145 18.39 -5.87 6.23
CA LYS A 145 17.55 -5.38 7.33
C LYS A 145 16.07 -5.63 7.09
N TYR A 146 15.59 -5.35 5.87
CA TYR A 146 14.21 -5.59 5.49
C TYR A 146 13.85 -7.07 5.56
N CYS A 147 14.66 -7.95 4.96
CA CYS A 147 14.42 -9.39 4.99
C CYS A 147 14.42 -9.94 6.43
N ARG A 148 15.34 -9.47 7.29
CA ARG A 148 15.37 -9.81 8.72
C ARG A 148 14.12 -9.34 9.47
N ALA A 149 13.61 -8.16 9.15
CA ALA A 149 12.34 -7.67 9.71
C ALA A 149 11.14 -8.54 9.27
N VAL A 150 11.11 -8.98 8.00
CA VAL A 150 10.08 -9.91 7.48
C VAL A 150 10.15 -11.26 8.18
N MET A 151 11.35 -11.84 8.33
CA MET A 151 11.53 -13.09 9.08
C MET A 151 11.11 -12.94 10.55
N LEU A 152 11.43 -11.81 11.19
CA LEU A 152 11.04 -11.55 12.57
C LEU A 152 9.51 -11.48 12.73
N ILE A 153 8.78 -10.79 11.83
CA ILE A 153 7.31 -10.73 11.92
C ILE A 153 6.67 -12.10 11.64
N HIS A 154 7.25 -12.91 10.74
CA HIS A 154 6.83 -14.31 10.54
C HIS A 154 6.99 -15.15 11.81
N GLU A 155 8.12 -15.01 12.53
CA GLU A 155 8.33 -15.67 13.82
C GLU A 155 7.26 -15.25 14.85
N LYS A 156 6.90 -13.95 14.89
CA LYS A 156 5.83 -13.46 15.78
C LYS A 156 4.46 -14.00 15.40
N LEU A 157 4.14 -14.10 14.11
CA LEU A 157 2.90 -14.71 13.63
C LEU A 157 2.80 -16.19 14.01
N GLY A 158 3.86 -16.97 13.76
CA GLY A 158 3.89 -18.40 14.14
C GLY A 158 3.76 -18.66 15.64
N LYS A 159 4.11 -17.69 16.49
CA LYS A 159 3.87 -17.76 17.95
C LYS A 159 2.46 -17.31 18.35
N ALA A 160 1.80 -16.51 17.52
CA ALA A 160 0.49 -15.93 17.83
C ALA A 160 -0.68 -16.76 17.30
N ARG A 161 -0.48 -17.50 16.20
CA ARG A 161 -1.51 -18.28 15.51
C ARG A 161 -0.89 -19.38 14.64
N MET A 162 -1.71 -20.29 14.13
CA MET A 162 -1.31 -21.18 13.04
C MET A 162 -0.90 -20.34 11.83
N PHE A 163 0.37 -20.44 11.46
CA PHE A 163 0.98 -19.68 10.39
C PHE A 163 2.02 -20.54 9.67
N GLN A 164 1.89 -20.64 8.34
CA GLN A 164 2.80 -21.40 7.50
C GLN A 164 3.53 -20.46 6.52
N ASN A 165 4.86 -20.41 6.61
CA ASN A 165 5.70 -19.72 5.64
C ASN A 165 6.19 -20.71 4.59
N TYR A 166 5.56 -20.75 3.42
CA TYR A 166 5.96 -21.64 2.32
C TYR A 166 7.22 -21.18 1.57
N ARG A 167 7.75 -20.01 1.93
CA ARG A 167 9.01 -19.44 1.44
C ARG A 167 10.06 -19.41 2.53
N GLU A 168 9.95 -20.30 3.54
CA GLU A 168 10.99 -20.48 4.53
C GLU A 168 12.34 -20.83 3.85
N GLY A 169 13.42 -20.20 4.32
CA GLY A 169 14.73 -20.29 3.68
C GLY A 169 14.88 -19.44 2.41
N GLN A 170 13.84 -18.75 1.95
CA GLN A 170 13.85 -17.87 0.77
C GLN A 170 13.49 -16.41 1.10
N ILE A 171 13.72 -15.98 2.34
CA ILE A 171 13.52 -14.58 2.78
C ILE A 171 14.89 -13.93 2.96
N ASP A 172 15.57 -13.67 1.84
CA ASP A 172 16.82 -12.94 1.78
C ASP A 172 16.89 -12.09 0.48
N LYS A 173 17.94 -11.28 0.34
CA LYS A 173 18.10 -10.33 -0.77
C LYS A 173 18.22 -10.96 -2.17
N GLN A 174 18.48 -12.26 -2.27
CA GLN A 174 18.44 -12.98 -3.54
C GLN A 174 16.99 -13.20 -3.97
N TYR A 175 16.09 -13.47 -3.02
CA TYR A 175 14.73 -13.89 -3.30
C TYR A 175 13.70 -12.78 -3.11
N LEU A 176 13.84 -11.93 -2.10
CA LEU A 176 12.86 -10.92 -1.73
C LEU A 176 13.48 -9.53 -1.73
N ARG A 177 12.78 -8.57 -2.31
CA ARG A 177 13.12 -7.15 -2.19
C ARG A 177 11.88 -6.28 -2.14
N MET A 178 12.01 -5.10 -1.55
CA MET A 178 10.95 -4.10 -1.56
C MET A 178 10.87 -3.42 -2.93
N HIS A 179 9.66 -3.24 -3.44
CA HIS A 179 9.41 -2.48 -4.65
C HIS A 179 9.78 -1.00 -4.47
N ALA A 180 10.40 -0.39 -5.49
CA ALA A 180 10.97 0.96 -5.39
C ALA A 180 9.97 2.04 -4.96
N ARG A 181 8.72 1.97 -5.46
CA ARG A 181 7.64 2.90 -5.07
C ARG A 181 7.31 2.81 -3.57
N THR A 182 7.29 1.60 -3.02
CA THR A 182 7.03 1.36 -1.60
C THR A 182 8.20 1.82 -0.74
N ALA A 183 9.43 1.54 -1.15
CA ALA A 183 10.63 2.03 -0.47
C ALA A 183 10.65 3.57 -0.39
N HIS A 184 10.27 4.25 -1.48
CA HIS A 184 10.16 5.70 -1.51
C HIS A 184 9.09 6.23 -0.56
N ALA A 185 7.89 5.63 -0.56
CA ALA A 185 6.81 6.04 0.31
C ALA A 185 7.17 5.87 1.79
N LEU A 186 7.79 4.74 2.17
CA LEU A 186 8.24 4.52 3.54
C LEU A 186 9.32 5.50 3.97
N ALA A 187 10.23 5.90 3.08
CA ALA A 187 11.23 6.92 3.38
C ALA A 187 10.58 8.27 3.75
N ILE A 188 9.57 8.71 2.98
CA ILE A 188 8.79 9.93 3.28
C ILE A 188 8.09 9.81 4.63
N ILE A 189 7.41 8.68 4.86
CA ILE A 189 6.67 8.43 6.11
C ILE A 189 7.62 8.46 7.32
N GLN A 190 8.77 7.80 7.22
CA GLN A 190 9.77 7.74 8.28
C GLN A 190 10.33 9.13 8.60
N GLU A 191 10.58 9.97 7.59
CA GLU A 191 11.04 11.35 7.75
C GLU A 191 10.01 12.21 8.50
N GLN A 192 8.72 12.03 8.20
CA GLN A 192 7.64 12.81 8.80
C GLN A 192 7.28 12.37 10.22
N GLN A 193 7.23 11.06 10.48
CA GLN A 193 6.62 10.54 11.71
C GLN A 193 7.62 10.32 12.84
N LYS A 194 8.93 10.17 12.58
CA LYS A 194 9.98 9.99 13.60
C LYS A 194 9.56 9.07 14.75
N GLY A 195 9.61 7.75 14.55
CA GLY A 195 9.29 6.80 15.62
C GLY A 195 9.55 5.34 15.25
N ASP A 196 9.40 4.47 16.25
CA ASP A 196 9.56 3.02 16.09
C ASP A 196 8.35 2.35 15.41
N ILE A 197 7.20 3.02 15.41
CA ILE A 197 5.99 2.62 14.71
C ILE A 197 5.57 3.73 13.75
N LEU A 198 5.29 3.30 12.53
CA LEU A 198 4.76 4.12 11.45
C LEU A 198 3.25 3.91 11.37
N ILE A 199 2.52 5.00 11.16
CA ILE A 199 1.08 5.00 10.92
C ILE A 199 0.84 5.26 9.44
N ILE A 200 0.21 4.31 8.76
CA ILE A 200 -0.06 4.40 7.32
C ILE A 200 -1.57 4.38 7.07
N ALA A 201 -2.05 5.16 6.09
CA ALA A 201 -3.38 4.94 5.53
C ALA A 201 -3.29 3.80 4.53
N ALA A 202 -4.17 2.81 4.60
CA ALA A 202 -4.12 1.66 3.71
C ALA A 202 -5.50 1.05 3.40
N GLN A 203 -5.54 0.24 2.35
CA GLN A 203 -6.63 -0.67 2.02
C GLN A 203 -6.07 -2.09 1.84
N LEU A 204 -6.89 -3.10 2.14
CA LEU A 204 -6.44 -4.49 2.36
C LEU A 204 -6.70 -5.44 1.19
N GLY A 205 -6.86 -4.89 -0.01
CA GLY A 205 -7.03 -5.61 -1.28
C GLY A 205 -8.33 -5.29 -2.01
N MET A 206 -9.37 -4.81 -1.32
CA MET A 206 -10.71 -4.62 -1.88
C MET A 206 -10.74 -3.70 -3.12
N ARG A 207 -9.89 -2.67 -3.13
CA ARG A 207 -9.82 -1.69 -4.23
C ARG A 207 -9.30 -2.31 -5.53
N HIS A 208 -8.39 -3.27 -5.44
CA HIS A 208 -7.68 -3.90 -6.56
C HIS A 208 -7.96 -5.40 -6.65
N ARG A 209 -9.11 -5.85 -6.12
CA ARG A 209 -9.47 -7.28 -6.16
C ARG A 209 -9.63 -7.77 -7.59
N GLY A 210 -9.15 -8.98 -7.86
CA GLY A 210 -9.16 -9.54 -9.22
C GLY A 210 -8.11 -8.95 -10.16
N CYS A 211 -7.29 -7.99 -9.72
CA CYS A 211 -6.16 -7.49 -10.51
C CYS A 211 -4.90 -8.30 -10.22
N SER A 212 -4.05 -8.52 -11.22
CA SER A 212 -2.68 -8.96 -10.94
C SER A 212 -1.91 -7.88 -10.17
N THR A 213 -0.87 -8.28 -9.44
CA THR A 213 -0.01 -7.34 -8.71
C THR A 213 0.61 -6.28 -9.63
N ARG A 214 1.07 -6.67 -10.83
CA ARG A 214 1.66 -5.70 -11.76
C ARG A 214 0.60 -4.77 -12.35
N ARG A 215 -0.61 -5.27 -12.61
CA ARG A 215 -1.72 -4.40 -13.03
C ARG A 215 -2.09 -3.40 -11.94
N ALA A 216 -2.21 -3.84 -10.68
CA ALA A 216 -2.47 -2.95 -9.55
C ALA A 216 -1.41 -1.83 -9.45
N ARG A 217 -0.12 -2.19 -9.57
CA ARG A 217 0.99 -1.20 -9.56
C ARG A 217 0.86 -0.14 -10.66
N GLU A 218 0.41 -0.52 -11.85
CA GLU A 218 0.22 0.41 -12.97
C GLU A 218 -0.94 1.39 -12.76
N VAL A 219 -1.99 0.99 -12.04
CA VAL A 219 -3.20 1.81 -11.82
C VAL A 219 -3.23 2.52 -10.48
N PHE A 220 -2.22 2.32 -9.62
CA PHE A 220 -2.05 3.12 -8.41
C PHE A 220 -2.02 4.61 -8.74
N VAL A 221 -2.80 5.38 -7.98
CA VAL A 221 -2.75 6.85 -8.07
C VAL A 221 -1.40 7.38 -7.55
N ALA A 222 -1.10 8.65 -7.81
CA ALA A 222 0.23 9.20 -7.56
C ALA A 222 0.74 9.05 -6.11
N ASN A 223 -0.16 9.14 -5.12
CA ASN A 223 0.17 9.00 -3.70
C ASN A 223 0.00 7.56 -3.17
N GLU A 224 -0.34 6.59 -4.02
CA GLU A 224 -0.59 5.20 -3.65
C GLU A 224 0.65 4.32 -3.88
N TYR A 225 0.90 3.38 -2.97
CA TYR A 225 2.01 2.43 -3.03
C TYR A 225 1.57 1.04 -2.54
N GLY A 226 2.30 -0.01 -2.92
CA GLY A 226 1.94 -1.37 -2.53
C GLY A 226 2.33 -1.69 -1.08
N LEU A 227 1.53 -2.46 -0.35
CA LEU A 227 1.95 -3.00 0.95
C LEU A 227 2.95 -4.15 0.73
N GLY A 228 4.06 -4.12 1.46
CA GLY A 228 5.06 -5.20 1.48
C GLY A 228 4.78 -6.22 2.58
N SER A 229 5.57 -7.29 2.63
CA SER A 229 5.41 -8.41 3.56
C SER A 229 5.45 -7.98 5.02
N LEU A 230 6.36 -7.08 5.40
CA LEU A 230 6.39 -6.57 6.78
C LEU A 230 5.06 -5.87 7.13
N MET A 231 4.50 -5.08 6.21
CA MET A 231 3.24 -4.36 6.43
C MET A 231 2.06 -5.32 6.53
N GLY A 232 1.89 -6.19 5.53
CA GLY A 232 0.79 -7.17 5.50
C GLY A 232 0.82 -8.11 6.70
N CYS A 233 1.99 -8.65 7.04
CA CYS A 233 2.13 -9.54 8.20
C CYS A 233 1.90 -8.80 9.53
N SER A 234 2.24 -7.52 9.64
CA SER A 234 1.93 -6.71 10.82
C SER A 234 0.42 -6.48 10.97
N ILE A 235 -0.28 -6.29 9.85
CA ILE A 235 -1.74 -6.17 9.84
C ILE A 235 -2.38 -7.52 10.21
N ALA A 236 -1.92 -8.64 9.64
CA ALA A 236 -2.41 -9.97 9.98
C ALA A 236 -2.18 -10.36 11.46
N LEU A 237 -1.14 -9.80 12.08
CA LEU A 237 -0.83 -9.99 13.49
C LEU A 237 -1.72 -9.14 14.41
N THR A 238 -2.13 -7.95 13.97
CA THR A 238 -2.95 -7.01 14.74
C THR A 238 -4.44 -7.18 14.50
N HIS A 239 -4.84 -7.65 13.32
CA HIS A 239 -6.22 -7.87 12.88
C HIS A 239 -6.41 -9.34 12.48
N PRO A 240 -6.27 -10.29 13.42
CA PRO A 240 -6.37 -11.70 13.11
C PRO A 240 -7.72 -12.09 12.50
N GLU A 241 -8.79 -11.34 12.81
CA GLU A 241 -10.15 -11.50 12.28
C GLU A 241 -10.26 -11.28 10.76
N ARG A 242 -9.25 -10.64 10.13
CA ARG A 242 -9.19 -10.48 8.68
C ARG A 242 -8.87 -11.79 7.95
N PHE A 243 -8.33 -12.78 8.65
CA PHE A 243 -7.87 -14.05 8.08
C PHE A 243 -8.41 -15.19 8.97
N VAL A 244 -9.63 -15.66 8.74
CA VAL A 244 -10.29 -16.64 9.62
C VAL A 244 -10.94 -17.82 8.91
N GLN A 245 -11.15 -17.73 7.60
CA GLN A 245 -11.79 -18.80 6.82
C GLN A 245 -11.31 -18.78 5.36
N PHE A 246 -11.43 -19.94 4.72
CA PHE A 246 -11.28 -20.08 3.28
C PHE A 246 -12.39 -19.30 2.55
N GLU A 247 -12.23 -19.08 1.24
CA GLU A 247 -13.20 -18.37 0.38
C GLU A 247 -13.39 -16.87 0.64
N GLU A 248 -12.55 -16.26 1.46
CA GLU A 248 -12.48 -14.80 1.61
C GLU A 248 -11.36 -14.21 0.75
N LEU A 249 -11.39 -12.90 0.54
CA LEU A 249 -10.41 -12.21 -0.28
C LEU A 249 -9.03 -12.33 0.36
N ASP A 250 -8.10 -12.96 -0.35
CA ASP A 250 -6.68 -13.02 -0.01
C ASP A 250 -5.99 -11.69 -0.33
N MET A 251 -4.82 -11.48 0.27
CA MET A 251 -4.11 -10.21 0.24
C MET A 251 -2.80 -10.33 -0.51
N ASP A 252 -2.76 -9.86 -1.76
CA ASP A 252 -1.48 -9.69 -2.44
C ASP A 252 -0.70 -8.54 -1.80
N LEU A 253 0.62 -8.68 -1.76
CA LEU A 253 1.56 -7.75 -1.16
C LEU A 253 2.42 -7.11 -2.26
N PRO A 254 1.83 -6.22 -3.09
CA PRO A 254 2.49 -5.65 -4.27
C PRO A 254 3.66 -4.72 -3.90
N GLY A 255 3.87 -4.41 -2.63
CA GLY A 255 5.01 -3.64 -2.15
C GLY A 255 6.32 -4.43 -2.13
N ASP A 256 6.27 -5.75 -2.33
CA ASP A 256 7.45 -6.60 -2.48
C ASP A 256 7.49 -7.29 -3.84
N GLU A 257 8.70 -7.63 -4.25
CA GLU A 257 8.95 -8.46 -5.42
C GLU A 257 9.74 -9.70 -5.01
N PHE A 258 9.41 -10.83 -5.63
CA PHE A 258 10.01 -12.11 -5.35
C PHE A 258 10.67 -12.71 -6.59
N SER A 259 11.83 -13.35 -6.42
CA SER A 259 12.57 -14.06 -7.46
C SER A 259 12.60 -15.56 -7.14
N PRO A 260 11.80 -16.40 -7.81
CA PRO A 260 11.75 -17.84 -7.53
C PRO A 260 13.10 -18.56 -7.67
N GLY A 261 13.95 -18.08 -8.58
CA GLY A 261 15.28 -18.65 -8.84
C GLY A 261 16.43 -18.05 -8.03
N GLY A 262 16.19 -16.98 -7.26
CA GLY A 262 17.23 -16.23 -6.53
C GLY A 262 18.13 -15.39 -7.46
N GLY A 263 18.30 -14.11 -7.13
CA GLY A 263 19.21 -13.17 -7.80
C GLY A 263 18.86 -12.84 -9.27
N GLY A 264 17.74 -13.38 -9.77
CA GLY A 264 17.33 -13.34 -11.17
C GLY A 264 16.16 -12.38 -11.43
N ARG A 265 15.18 -12.85 -12.20
CA ARG A 265 13.96 -12.09 -12.48
C ARG A 265 13.09 -12.04 -11.22
N PHE A 266 12.64 -10.85 -10.88
CA PHE A 266 11.70 -10.59 -9.78
C PHE A 266 10.28 -10.54 -10.36
N ASP A 267 9.80 -11.68 -10.83
CA ASP A 267 8.52 -11.86 -11.49
C ASP A 267 7.43 -12.40 -10.57
N GLY A 268 7.71 -12.58 -9.28
CA GLY A 268 6.75 -12.93 -8.26
C GLY A 268 6.37 -11.77 -7.35
N ALA A 269 5.27 -11.94 -6.63
CA ALA A 269 4.85 -11.08 -5.52
C ALA A 269 4.40 -11.96 -4.35
N PRO A 270 4.70 -11.59 -3.09
CA PRO A 270 4.15 -12.28 -1.94
C PRO A 270 2.66 -12.03 -1.79
N PHE A 271 1.98 -12.94 -1.11
CA PHE A 271 0.60 -12.76 -0.66
C PHE A 271 0.33 -13.52 0.64
N LEU A 272 -0.71 -13.08 1.33
CA LEU A 272 -1.27 -13.75 2.51
C LEU A 272 -2.61 -14.35 2.16
N TYR A 273 -2.82 -15.59 2.59
CA TYR A 273 -4.05 -16.31 2.37
C TYR A 273 -4.47 -17.12 3.60
N PHE A 274 -5.71 -17.57 3.65
CA PHE A 274 -6.19 -18.43 4.73
C PHE A 274 -6.81 -19.72 4.19
N ASP A 275 -6.33 -20.86 4.68
CA ASP A 275 -6.80 -22.19 4.33
C ASP A 275 -6.95 -23.08 5.59
N ASP A 276 -7.11 -24.40 5.38
CA ASP A 276 -7.22 -25.38 6.47
C ASP A 276 -5.97 -25.43 7.36
N ASP A 277 -4.80 -25.02 6.85
CA ASP A 277 -3.53 -24.94 7.59
C ASP A 277 -3.36 -23.58 8.32
N GLY A 278 -4.34 -22.69 8.21
CA GLY A 278 -4.39 -21.39 8.86
C GLY A 278 -3.89 -20.27 7.95
N LEU A 279 -3.16 -19.30 8.53
CA LEU A 279 -2.63 -18.17 7.75
C LEU A 279 -1.37 -18.60 6.99
N GLY A 280 -1.40 -18.52 5.66
CA GLY A 280 -0.26 -18.83 4.81
C GLY A 280 0.45 -17.58 4.29
N PHE A 281 1.78 -17.65 4.17
CA PHE A 281 2.60 -16.73 3.37
C PHE A 281 3.18 -17.48 2.16
N TYR A 282 2.82 -17.06 0.96
CA TYR A 282 3.27 -17.66 -0.30
C TYR A 282 3.70 -16.57 -1.29
N THR A 283 4.16 -16.97 -2.47
CA THR A 283 4.44 -16.04 -3.58
C THR A 283 3.95 -16.61 -4.89
N ASP A 284 3.39 -15.78 -5.76
CA ASP A 284 2.97 -16.18 -7.11
C ASP A 284 3.41 -15.14 -8.14
N GLY A 285 3.33 -15.49 -9.43
CA GLY A 285 3.66 -14.61 -10.54
C GLY A 285 2.89 -13.29 -10.47
N CYS A 286 3.61 -12.18 -10.59
CA CYS A 286 3.06 -10.83 -10.47
C CYS A 286 2.04 -10.48 -11.57
N GLY A 287 1.99 -11.28 -12.64
CA GLY A 287 1.02 -11.16 -13.73
C GLY A 287 -0.22 -12.06 -13.60
N SER A 288 -0.31 -12.87 -12.55
CA SER A 288 -1.45 -13.73 -12.31
C SER A 288 -2.57 -12.94 -11.65
N ALA A 289 -3.72 -12.83 -12.34
CA ALA A 289 -4.91 -12.18 -11.83
C ALA A 289 -5.86 -13.24 -11.25
N TYR A 290 -6.09 -13.20 -9.93
CA TYR A 290 -6.96 -14.15 -9.25
C TYR A 290 -8.18 -13.44 -8.67
N GLY A 291 -9.37 -14.00 -8.92
CA GLY A 291 -10.61 -13.47 -8.36
C GLY A 291 -10.64 -13.52 -6.83
N GLY A 292 -9.94 -14.49 -6.24
CA GLY A 292 -9.80 -14.64 -4.79
C GLY A 292 -8.78 -13.70 -4.13
N CYS A 293 -8.00 -12.94 -4.89
CA CYS A 293 -6.95 -12.06 -4.33
C CYS A 293 -7.22 -10.59 -4.63
N GLY A 294 -6.70 -9.71 -3.76
CA GLY A 294 -6.64 -8.29 -4.02
C GLY A 294 -5.33 -7.66 -3.55
N SER A 295 -4.78 -6.80 -4.40
CA SER A 295 -3.54 -6.07 -4.12
C SER A 295 -3.73 -5.00 -3.05
N ALA A 296 -3.12 -5.19 -1.89
CA ALA A 296 -3.16 -4.23 -0.81
C ALA A 296 -2.24 -3.03 -1.07
N SER A 297 -2.68 -1.84 -0.70
CA SER A 297 -1.96 -0.60 -0.95
C SER A 297 -2.08 0.38 0.21
N GLY A 298 -1.05 1.21 0.37
CA GLY A 298 -0.99 2.34 1.28
C GLY A 298 -1.03 3.66 0.52
N PHE A 299 -1.30 4.74 1.24
CA PHE A 299 -1.43 6.09 0.70
C PHE A 299 -0.56 7.06 1.50
N LEU A 300 0.21 7.89 0.81
CA LEU A 300 0.85 9.04 1.43
C LEU A 300 -0.23 10.08 1.80
N PRO A 301 -0.10 10.76 2.96
CA PRO A 301 -0.99 11.86 3.34
C PRO A 301 -1.01 12.95 2.26
N GLN A 302 -2.17 13.57 2.05
CA GLN A 302 -2.36 14.70 1.14
C GLN A 302 -2.49 16.00 1.93
#